data_AF-A0A1F2JTZ0-F1
#
_entry.id   AF-A0A1F2JTZ0-F1
#
_cell.length_a   1.000
_cell.length_b   1.000
_cell.length_c   1.000
_cell.angle_alpha   90.00
_cell.angle_beta   90.00
_cell.angle_gamma   90.00
#
_symmetry.space_group_name_H-M   'P 1'
#
loop_
_entity.id
_entity.type
_entity.pdbx_description
1 polymer ?
#
loop_
_entity_poly.entity_id
_entity_poly.type
_entity_poly.pdbx_seq_one_letter_code
_entity_poly.pdbx_strand_id
1 'polypeptide(L)'
;MNERKAIIPIPDAIKAAYTVDDADKYRMDRNQSIYYFHLPIIGYNRKKAYVPVDYVCGPLCGNGDAFLLEKVNGKWVIIQRFFNLWIS
;
A
#
# COMPACT_ATOMS: atom_id res chain seq x y z
N MET A 1 7.67 10.40 -22.59
CA MET A 1 8.01 11.09 -21.32
C MET A 1 8.13 10.03 -20.26
N ASN A 2 9.32 9.85 -19.67
CA ASN A 2 9.53 8.88 -18.60
C ASN A 2 9.27 9.61 -17.27
N GLU A 3 8.02 9.60 -16.82
CA GLU A 3 7.66 10.18 -15.52
C GLU A 3 8.36 9.36 -14.43
N ARG A 4 9.34 9.96 -13.75
CA ARG A 4 9.93 9.35 -12.57
C ARG A 4 8.85 9.30 -11.50
N LYS A 5 8.28 8.10 -11.27
CA LYS A 5 7.42 7.82 -10.13
C LYS A 5 8.13 8.32 -8.87
N ALA A 6 7.47 9.17 -8.09
CA ALA A 6 8.06 9.64 -6.84
C ALA A 6 8.25 8.44 -5.91
N ILE A 7 9.51 8.06 -5.66
CA ILE A 7 9.85 7.00 -4.71
C ILE A 7 9.56 7.56 -3.31
N ILE A 8 8.61 6.95 -2.61
CA ILE A 8 8.33 7.28 -1.21
C ILE A 8 9.28 6.42 -0.36
N PRO A 9 10.29 7.01 0.31
CA PRO A 9 11.24 6.23 1.09
C PRO A 9 10.54 5.56 2.27
N ILE A 10 10.66 4.23 2.35
CA ILE A 10 10.19 3.46 3.52
C ILE A 10 11.24 3.61 4.64
N PRO A 11 10.87 4.06 5.85
CA PRO A 11 11.80 4.18 6.97
C PRO A 11 12.45 2.84 7.36
N ASP A 12 13.73 2.86 7.74
CA ASP A 12 14.50 1.65 8.06
C ASP A 12 13.86 0.80 9.18
N ALA A 13 13.26 1.46 10.17
CA ALA A 13 12.55 0.78 11.25
C ALA A 13 11.36 -0.07 10.74
N ILE A 14 10.67 0.40 9.70
CA ILE A 14 9.56 -0.33 9.07
C ILE A 14 10.10 -1.48 8.23
N LYS A 15 11.18 -1.25 7.46
CA LYS A 15 11.84 -2.31 6.68
C LYS A 15 12.28 -3.47 7.57
N ALA A 16 12.92 -3.18 8.69
CA ALA A 16 13.40 -4.18 9.62
C ALA A 16 12.27 -4.93 10.35
N ALA A 17 11.21 -4.22 10.77
CA ALA A 17 10.13 -4.82 11.55
C ALA A 17 9.20 -5.72 10.71
N TYR A 18 9.00 -5.38 9.42
CA TYR A 18 8.02 -6.06 8.56
C TYR A 18 8.65 -6.76 7.35
N THR A 19 9.98 -6.74 7.24
CA THR A 19 10.73 -7.35 6.12
C THR A 19 10.24 -6.81 4.76
N VAL A 20 9.95 -5.52 4.70
CA VAL A 20 9.51 -4.81 3.48
C VAL A 20 10.68 -4.04 2.87
N ASP A 21 10.75 -3.97 1.55
CA ASP A 21 11.69 -3.11 0.82
C ASP A 21 10.97 -2.41 -0.33
N ASP A 22 11.68 -1.52 -1.01
CA ASP A 22 11.20 -0.86 -2.22
C ASP A 22 10.92 -1.91 -3.31
N ALA A 23 9.66 -2.01 -3.76
CA ALA A 23 9.26 -2.94 -4.80
C ALA A 23 9.97 -2.67 -6.15
N ASP A 24 10.36 -1.42 -6.44
CA ASP A 24 11.07 -1.08 -7.67
C ASP A 24 12.51 -1.63 -7.69
N LYS A 25 13.05 -2.01 -6.51
CA LYS A 25 14.37 -2.64 -6.38
C LYS A 25 14.37 -4.10 -6.81
N TYR A 26 13.23 -4.77 -6.71
CA TYR A 26 13.06 -6.15 -7.15
C TYR A 26 12.33 -6.13 -8.50
N ARG A 27 13.07 -6.31 -9.60
CA ARG A 27 12.43 -6.67 -10.88
C ARG A 27 11.54 -7.88 -10.59
N MET A 28 10.23 -7.77 -10.80
CA MET A 28 9.24 -8.79 -10.41
C MET A 28 9.78 -10.19 -10.66
N ASP A 29 10.25 -10.85 -9.61
CA ASP A 29 10.46 -12.28 -9.65
C ASP A 29 9.06 -12.88 -9.70
N ARG A 30 8.81 -13.73 -10.70
CA ARG A 30 7.47 -14.25 -11.01
C ARG A 30 6.86 -15.09 -9.88
N ASN A 31 7.64 -15.40 -8.84
CA ASN A 31 7.23 -16.17 -7.68
C ASN A 31 7.02 -15.33 -6.40
N GLN A 32 7.11 -14.00 -6.48
CA GLN A 32 6.92 -13.13 -5.31
C GLN A 32 5.57 -12.42 -5.33
N SER A 33 4.91 -12.45 -4.18
CA SER A 33 3.74 -11.63 -3.90
C SER A 33 4.15 -10.25 -3.39
N ILE A 34 3.67 -9.20 -4.05
CA ILE A 34 3.98 -7.81 -3.73
C ILE A 34 2.68 -7.11 -3.33
N TYR A 35 2.76 -6.35 -2.23
CA TYR A 35 1.73 -5.39 -1.85
C TYR A 35 2.19 -3.97 -2.18
N TYR A 36 1.50 -3.30 -3.10
CA TYR A 36 1.71 -1.91 -3.45
C TYR A 36 0.79 -1.02 -2.62
N PHE A 37 1.36 -0.31 -1.66
CA PHE A 37 0.64 0.72 -0.92
C PHE A 37 0.64 2.01 -1.73
N HIS A 38 -0.56 2.52 -2.02
CA HIS A 38 -0.73 3.80 -2.70
C HIS A 38 -0.71 4.96 -1.71
N LEU A 39 -0.63 6.19 -2.23
CA LEU A 39 -0.73 7.39 -1.42
C LEU A 39 -2.05 7.38 -0.62
N PRO A 40 -2.00 7.52 0.71
CA PRO A 40 -3.19 7.55 1.54
C PRO A 40 -4.01 8.80 1.23
N ILE A 41 -5.31 8.62 1.02
CA ILE A 41 -6.25 9.73 0.88
C ILE A 41 -6.70 10.13 2.29
N ILE A 42 -6.24 11.28 2.77
CA ILE A 42 -6.56 11.79 4.11
C ILE A 42 -7.79 12.70 4.02
N GLY A 43 -8.80 12.43 4.84
CA GLY A 43 -9.99 13.28 4.93
C GLY A 43 -9.64 14.68 5.47
N TYR A 44 -10.46 15.68 5.11
CA TYR A 44 -10.23 17.09 5.45
C TYR A 44 -9.92 17.34 6.94
N ASN A 45 -10.66 16.70 7.84
CA ASN A 45 -10.48 16.84 9.29
C ASN A 45 -9.31 16.02 9.86
N ARG A 46 -8.59 15.27 9.01
CA ARG A 46 -7.46 14.38 9.36
C ARG A 46 -7.81 13.30 10.40
N LYS A 47 -9.10 12.96 10.53
CA LYS A 47 -9.60 11.88 11.41
C LYS A 47 -9.82 10.57 10.69
N LYS A 48 -9.99 10.59 9.37
CA LYS A 48 -10.15 9.39 8.54
C LYS A 48 -9.12 9.36 7.42
N ALA A 49 -8.70 8.16 7.05
CA ALA A 49 -7.83 7.94 5.89
C ALA A 49 -8.30 6.72 5.11
N TYR A 50 -8.22 6.79 3.79
CA TYR A 50 -8.43 5.66 2.90
C TYR A 50 -7.08 5.26 2.31
N VAL A 51 -6.69 4.00 2.48
CA VAL A 51 -5.41 3.47 2.00
C VAL A 51 -5.71 2.39 0.97
N PRO A 52 -5.58 2.69 -0.33
CA PRO A 52 -5.63 1.68 -1.38
C PRO A 52 -4.37 0.82 -1.34
N VAL A 53 -4.54 -0.47 -1.56
CA VAL A 53 -3.45 -1.44 -1.61
C VAL A 53 -3.70 -2.40 -2.76
N ASP A 54 -2.72 -2.56 -3.64
CA ASP A 54 -2.79 -3.58 -4.68
C ASP A 54 -1.94 -4.77 -4.27
N TYR A 55 -2.54 -5.95 -4.35
CA TYR A 55 -1.82 -7.20 -4.25
C TYR A 55 -1.55 -7.72 -5.64
N VAL A 56 -0.29 -8.03 -5.95
CA VAL A 56 0.11 -8.67 -7.21
C VAL A 56 0.94 -9.90 -6.87
N CYS A 57 0.50 -11.07 -7.33
CA CYS A 57 1.18 -12.34 -7.09
C CYS A 57 1.81 -12.96 -8.34
N GLY A 58 1.77 -12.24 -9.46
CA GLY A 58 2.30 -12.70 -10.74
C GLY A 58 1.68 -11.97 -11.92
N PRO A 59 2.04 -12.33 -13.17
CA PRO A 59 1.63 -11.61 -14.37
C PRO A 59 0.11 -11.61 -14.62
N LEU A 60 -0.60 -12.59 -14.08
CA LEU A 60 -2.03 -12.82 -14.30
C LEU A 60 -2.82 -12.89 -13.00
N CYS A 61 -2.20 -12.54 -11.87
CA CYS A 61 -2.88 -12.60 -10.58
C CYS A 61 -2.60 -11.37 -9.73
N GLY A 62 -3.71 -10.80 -9.26
CA GLY A 62 -3.70 -9.67 -8.35
C GLY A 62 -5.13 -9.27 -8.02
N ASN A 63 -5.27 -8.55 -6.91
CA ASN A 63 -6.52 -7.97 -6.47
C ASN A 63 -6.22 -6.64 -5.78
N GLY A 64 -7.18 -5.74 -5.86
CA GLY A 64 -7.16 -4.51 -5.09
C GLY A 64 -7.83 -4.74 -3.74
N ASP A 65 -7.26 -4.13 -2.72
CA ASP A 65 -7.81 -4.04 -1.39
C ASP A 65 -7.79 -2.56 -0.96
N ALA A 66 -8.53 -2.23 0.09
CA ALA A 66 -8.37 -0.96 0.74
C ALA A 66 -8.71 -1.00 2.22
N PHE A 67 -8.13 -0.06 2.96
CA PHE A 67 -8.39 0.12 4.38
C PHE A 67 -8.98 1.51 4.62
N LEU A 68 -10.15 1.56 5.28
CA LEU A 68 -10.61 2.77 5.91
C LEU A 68 -10.07 2.80 7.34
N LEU A 69 -9.32 3.84 7.65
CA LEU A 69 -8.75 4.06 8.97
C LEU A 69 -9.45 5.23 9.66
N GLU A 70 -9.53 5.15 10.97
CA GLU A 70 -9.91 6.23 11.86
C GLU A 70 -8.81 6.51 12.88
N LYS A 71 -8.59 7.78 13.17
CA LYS A 71 -7.59 8.22 14.14
C LYS A 71 -8.21 8.30 15.53
N VAL A 72 -7.92 7.30 16.36
CA VAL A 72 -8.38 7.19 17.75
C VAL A 72 -7.19 7.41 18.68
N ASN A 73 -7.28 8.43 19.56
CA ASN A 73 -6.22 8.76 20.52
C ASN A 73 -4.82 8.91 19.89
N GLY A 74 -4.76 9.55 18.72
CA GLY A 74 -3.51 9.78 18.00
C GLY A 74 -3.02 8.60 17.16
N LYS A 75 -3.63 7.42 17.27
CA LYS A 75 -3.27 6.21 16.53
C LYS A 75 -4.28 5.90 15.43
N TRP A 76 -3.81 5.40 14.29
CA TRP A 76 -4.68 4.94 13.21
C TRP A 76 -5.15 3.51 13.47
N VAL A 77 -6.45 3.29 13.40
CA VAL A 77 -7.08 1.98 13.56
C VAL A 77 -7.89 1.67 12.32
N ILE A 78 -7.80 0.43 11.82
CA ILE A 78 -8.61 -0.03 10.68
C ILE A 78 -10.05 -0.22 11.15
N ILE A 79 -10.98 0.57 10.60
CA ILE A 79 -12.40 0.47 10.92
C ILE A 79 -13.19 -0.28 9.84
N GLN A 80 -12.65 -0.38 8.62
CA GLN A 80 -13.25 -1.15 7.53
C GLN A 80 -12.18 -1.65 6.57
N ARG A 81 -12.41 -2.84 6.02
CA ARG A 81 -11.61 -3.45 4.96
C ARG A 81 -12.48 -3.62 3.72
N PHE A 82 -11.91 -3.29 2.57
CA PHE A 82 -12.49 -3.55 1.26
C PHE A 82 -11.62 -4.57 0.55
N PHE A 83 -12.25 -5.57 -0.05
CA PHE A 83 -11.57 -6.68 -0.74
C PHE A 83 -12.10 -6.82 -2.16
N ASN A 84 -11.32 -7.48 -3.02
CA ASN A 84 -11.69 -7.77 -4.41
C ASN A 84 -12.00 -6.52 -5.25
N LEU A 85 -11.32 -5.41 -4.95
CA LEU A 85 -11.32 -4.25 -5.81
C LEU A 85 -10.56 -4.58 -7.10
N TRP A 86 -10.96 -3.95 -8.19
CA TRP A 86 -10.23 -4.06 -9.45
C TRP A 86 -8.94 -3.27 -9.39
N ILE A 87 -7.87 -3.88 -9.89
CA ILE A 87 -6.62 -3.23 -10.22
C ILE A 87 -6.53 -3.23 -11.75
N SER A 88 -6.33 -2.06 -12.36
CA SER A 88 -6.26 -1.89 -13.83
C SER A 88 -4.89 -1.40 -14.25
#